data_AF-A0A920HJE2-F1
#
_entry.id   AF-A0A920HJE2-F1
#
_cell.length_a   1.000
_cell.length_b   1.000
_cell.length_c   1.000
_cell.angle_alpha   90.00
_cell.angle_beta   90.00
_cell.angle_gamma   90.00
#
_symmetry.space_group_name_H-M   'P 1'
#
loop_
_entity.id
_entity.type
_entity.pdbx_description
1 polymer ?
#
loop_
_entity_poly.entity_id
_entity_poly.type
_entity_poly.pdbx_seq_one_letter_code
_entity_poly.pdbx_strand_id
1 'polypeptide(L)' 'MQMAVIEYARNVKKIRYCNSTEISEKCKDPVIDLMTSQKEIINKGGTMRLGAWDCEIEKYKSYKSYKKN' A
#
# COMPACT_ATOMS: atom_id res chain seq x y z
N MET A 1 3.72 -1.22 7.27
CA MET A 1 4.16 -1.25 5.85
C MET A 1 4.03 0.12 5.19
N GLN A 2 2.88 0.79 5.26
CA GLN A 2 2.66 2.11 4.64
C GLN A 2 3.70 3.17 5.05
N MET A 3 4.02 3.30 6.34
CA MET A 3 5.06 4.25 6.80
C MET A 3 6.46 3.95 6.26
N ALA A 4 6.81 2.66 6.07
CA ALA A 4 8.10 2.29 5.52
C ALA A 4 8.23 2.70 4.04
N VAL A 5 7.14 2.61 3.27
CA VAL A 5 7.10 3.10 1.88
C VAL A 5 7.28 4.62 1.84
N ILE A 6 6.58 5.36 2.71
CA ILE A 6 6.69 6.83 2.78
C ILE A 6 8.11 7.25 3.18
N GLU A 7 8.70 6.62 4.19
CA GLU A 7 10.07 6.91 4.64
C GLU A 7 11.08 6.68 3.50
N TYR A 8 11.02 5.54 2.83
CA TYR A 8 11.90 5.23 1.71
C TYR A 8 11.73 6.20 0.54
N ALA A 9 10.48 6.56 0.22
CA ALA A 9 10.19 7.51 -0.84
C ALA A 9 10.74 8.93 -0.53
N ARG A 10 10.60 9.40 0.72
CA ARG A 10 11.13 10.70 1.16
C ARG A 10 12.66 10.71 1.19
N ASN A 11 13.27 9.70 1.79
CA ASN A 11 14.69 9.73 2.13
C ASN A 11 15.60 9.17 1.04
N VAL A 12 15.18 8.07 0.38
CA VAL A 12 16.00 7.42 -0.66
C VAL A 12 15.65 7.94 -2.05
N LYS A 13 14.36 7.98 -2.40
CA LYS A 13 13.91 8.47 -3.73
C LYS A 13 13.75 9.99 -3.82
N LYS A 14 13.96 10.71 -2.70
CA LYS A 14 13.92 12.18 -2.60
C LYS A 14 12.59 12.82 -3.01
N ILE A 15 11.48 12.08 -2.90
CA ILE A 15 10.13 12.60 -3.12
C ILE A 15 9.67 13.27 -1.82
N ARG A 16 10.10 14.53 -1.61
CA ARG A 16 10.00 15.21 -0.31
C ARG A 16 8.56 15.35 0.21
N TYR A 17 7.60 15.54 -0.68
CA TYR A 17 6.21 15.82 -0.31
C TYR A 17 5.31 14.58 -0.36
N CYS A 18 5.88 13.38 -0.47
CA CYS A 18 5.07 12.18 -0.54
C CYS A 18 4.41 11.83 0.79
N ASN A 19 3.15 11.40 0.73
CA ASN A 19 2.38 11.00 1.91
C ASN A 19 1.24 10.04 1.51
N SER A 20 0.47 9.60 2.50
CA SER A 20 -0.82 8.92 2.31
C SER A 20 -1.95 9.94 2.13
N THR A 21 -2.90 9.68 1.23
CA THR A 21 -4.13 10.46 1.11
C THR A 21 -5.04 10.33 2.32
N GLU A 22 -4.89 9.26 3.11
CA GLU A 22 -5.59 9.06 4.39
C GLU A 22 -5.18 10.10 5.45
N ILE A 23 -3.93 10.56 5.42
CA ILE A 23 -3.41 11.56 6.37
C ILE A 23 -3.47 12.97 5.76
N SER A 24 -3.22 13.09 4.46
CA SER A 24 -3.17 14.35 3.75
C SER A 24 -3.92 14.23 2.43
N GLU A 25 -5.21 14.59 2.44
CA GLU A 25 -6.09 14.47 1.28
C GLU A 25 -5.58 15.23 0.06
N LYS A 26 -4.89 16.37 0.27
CA LYS A 26 -4.30 17.20 -0.80
C LYS A 26 -2.80 16.94 -0.99
N CYS A 27 -2.35 15.71 -0.72
CA CYS A 27 -0.96 15.33 -0.93
C CYS A 27 -0.54 15.49 -2.40
N LYS A 28 0.56 16.20 -2.65
CA LYS A 28 1.08 16.44 -4.00
C LYS A 28 1.60 15.16 -4.66
N ASP A 29 2.19 14.25 -3.88
CA ASP A 29 2.80 13.01 -4.34
C ASP A 29 2.25 11.81 -3.54
N PRO A 30 1.00 11.36 -3.78
CA PRO A 30 0.37 10.31 -3.00
C PRO A 30 1.00 8.94 -3.30
N VAL A 31 1.88 8.47 -2.42
CA VAL A 31 2.54 7.14 -2.55
C VAL A 31 1.71 6.03 -1.92
N ILE A 32 0.75 6.40 -1.07
CA ILE A 32 -0.28 5.51 -0.52
C ILE A 32 -1.63 6.18 -0.80
N ASP A 33 -2.52 5.48 -1.50
CA ASP A 33 -3.84 5.99 -1.86
C ASP A 33 -4.83 4.83 -2.00
N LEU A 34 -6.13 5.15 -1.99
CA LEU A 34 -7.18 4.22 -2.39
C LEU A 34 -7.04 3.91 -3.88
N MET A 35 -7.27 2.66 -4.26
CA MET A 35 -7.29 2.27 -5.67
C MET A 35 -8.44 3.00 -6.38
N THR A 36 -8.22 3.41 -7.64
CA THR A 36 -9.22 4.15 -8.43
C THR A 36 -10.58 3.45 -8.46
N SER A 37 -10.57 2.12 -8.63
CA SER A 37 -11.77 1.28 -8.61
C SER A 37 -12.54 1.31 -7.29
N GLN A 38 -11.89 1.66 -6.18
CA GLN A 38 -12.51 1.79 -4.86
C GLN A 38 -13.01 3.20 -4.57
N LYS A 39 -12.59 4.22 -5.34
CA LYS A 39 -13.01 5.62 -5.15
C LYS A 39 -14.46 5.86 -5.59
N GLU A 40 -14.92 5.13 -6.59
CA GLU A 40 -16.29 5.23 -7.13
C GLU A 40 -17.31 4.38 -6.35
N ILE A 41 -16.85 3.52 -5.42
CA ILE A 41 -17.72 2.66 -4.63
C ILE A 41 -18.25 3.45 -3.42
N ILE A 42 -19.46 3.98 -3.57
CA ILE A 42 -20.12 4.85 -2.57
C ILE A 42 -20.67 4.05 -1.37
N ASN A 43 -21.06 2.78 -1.58
CA ASN A 43 -21.52 1.89 -0.51
C ASN A 43 -20.33 1.19 0.18
N LYS A 44 -19.73 1.88 1.15
CA LYS A 44 -18.56 1.43 1.95
C LYS A 44 -18.93 0.42 3.06
N GLY A 45 -19.83 -0.53 2.79
CA GLY A 45 -20.08 -1.65 3.69
C GLY A 45 -19.29 -2.87 3.22
N GLY A 46 -18.24 -3.28 3.96
CA GLY A 46 -17.61 -4.59 3.78
C GLY A 46 -16.45 -4.72 2.78
N THR A 47 -15.85 -3.63 2.29
CA THR A 47 -14.67 -3.69 1.40
C THR A 47 -13.32 -3.81 2.14
N MET A 48 -13.34 -3.95 3.46
CA MET A 48 -12.11 -4.20 4.24
C MET A 48 -11.55 -5.56 3.89
N ARG A 49 -10.26 -5.62 3.56
CA ARG A 49 -9.54 -6.89 3.43
C ARG A 49 -9.42 -7.53 4.81
N LEU A 50 -10.28 -8.50 5.09
CA LEU A 50 -10.34 -9.27 6.34
C LEU A 50 -10.42 -10.75 6.01
N GLY A 51 -9.74 -11.59 6.79
CA GLY A 51 -9.67 -13.03 6.59
C GLY A 51 -8.55 -13.47 5.67
N ALA A 52 -8.57 -14.75 5.28
CA ALA A 52 -7.62 -15.32 4.35
C ALA A 52 -7.80 -14.69 2.96
N TRP A 53 -6.69 -14.33 2.33
CA TRP A 53 -6.67 -13.76 1.01
C TRP A 53 -5.51 -14.37 0.22
N ASP A 54 -5.76 -14.76 -1.02
CA ASP A 54 -4.73 -15.33 -1.87
C ASP A 54 -3.65 -14.29 -2.15
N CYS A 55 -2.40 -14.67 -1.86
CA CYS A 55 -1.23 -13.83 -2.05
C CYS A 55 -0.21 -14.62 -2.87
N GLU A 56 -0.07 -14.25 -4.13
CA GLU A 56 0.97 -14.81 -4.99
C GLU A 56 2.33 -14.20 -4.60
N ILE A 57 3.24 -15.06 -4.14
CA ILE A 57 4.56 -14.63 -3.68
C ILE A 57 5.55 -14.67 -4.85
N GLU A 58 6.05 -13.51 -5.25
CA GLU A 58 7.14 -13.40 -6.23
C GLU A 58 8.45 -13.99 -5.69
N LYS A 59 9.35 -14.40 -6.61
CA LYS A 59 10.65 -15.03 -6.30
C LYS A 59 11.61 -14.06 -5.60
N TYR A 60 11.37 -13.80 -4.31
CA TYR A 60 12.19 -12.93 -3.47
C TYR A 60 12.51 -13.58 -2.12
N LYS A 61 13.05 -12.80 -1.17
CA LYS A 61 13.40 -13.29 0.18
C LYS A 61 12.20 -13.92 0.90
N SER A 62 10.99 -13.37 0.72
CA SER A 62 9.74 -13.93 1.26
C SER A 62 9.46 -15.33 0.71
N TYR A 63 9.59 -15.55 -0.60
CA TYR A 63 9.36 -16.87 -1.22
C TYR A 63 10.15 -17.99 -0.55
N LYS A 64 11.43 -17.73 -0.20
CA LYS A 64 12.28 -18.72 0.50
C LYS A 64 11.75 -19.07 1.89
N SER A 65 11.18 -18.11 2.61
CA SER A 65 10.62 -18.32 3.95
C SER A 65 9.32 -19.12 3.91
N TYR A 66 8.48 -18.92 2.90
CA TYR A 66 7.17 -19.57 2.78
C TYR A 66 7.19 -20.90 2.01
N LYS A 67 8.19 -21.15 1.15
CA LYS A 67 8.38 -22.44 0.46
C LYS A 67 9.40 -23.37 1.13
N LYS A 68 9.61 -23.25 2.44
CA LYS A 68 10.41 -24.22 3.19
C LYS A 68 9.55 -25.44 3.53
N ASN A 69 9.34 -26.27 2.51
CA ASN A 69 9.05 -27.72 2.51
C ASN A 69 9.06 -28.20 1.06
#